data_AF-M1FFD9-F1
#
_entry.id   AF-M1FFD9-F1
#
_cell.length_a   1.000
_cell.length_b   1.000
_cell.length_c   1.000
_cell.angle_alpha   90.00
_cell.angle_beta   90.00
_cell.angle_gamma   90.00
#
_symmetry.space_group_name_H-M   'P 1'
#
loop_
_entity.id
_entity.type
_entity.pdbx_description
1 polymer ?
#
loop_
_entity_poly.entity_id
_entity_poly.type
_entity_poly.pdbx_seq_one_letter_code
_entity_poly.pdbx_strand_id
1 'polypeptide(L)'
;MSDVYTCSPLTLAAGDTITITGPTAITVSGDFTTGNFTQINAAGDSTDLTITVTGITELGASTILKGNIIGNNATTGTITIGANSQVEGDLTTTTAGVINIGADSVVVGDLNTLSGAINVGDRSTVTGSIKSSLAGVITIGADSVVGGDLTTLSGAINVGDRSTVNGSILSSLAGAVTIGVHVIAMGDVATTYEGSEIGAGAITINSGSEVAGSVTTNTGAITVGVDAKVAGNVSANDGAITVEAGADIAFSTCTGNSGAITIGTGANVGGNVETATAGAITIGALANVTGGVTVHKAGARTIGAGATVGERMDANCESIDPHILPPETVLSPPRIISRQWRQILMR
;
A
#
# COMPACT_ATOMS: atom_id res chain seq x y z
N MET A 1 3.65 33.21 -19.83
CA MET A 1 4.33 33.41 -18.53
C MET A 1 3.33 33.02 -17.47
N SER A 2 3.73 32.26 -16.45
CA SER A 2 2.84 32.03 -15.31
C SER A 2 2.81 33.31 -14.48
N ASP A 3 1.62 33.77 -14.11
CA ASP A 3 1.51 34.82 -13.11
C ASP A 3 1.91 34.22 -11.75
N VAL A 4 2.61 35.01 -10.92
CA VAL A 4 3.09 34.58 -9.61
C VAL A 4 2.60 35.57 -8.57
N TYR A 5 1.82 35.08 -7.61
CA TYR A 5 1.26 35.87 -6.52
C TYR A 5 1.75 35.34 -5.18
N THR A 6 1.97 36.26 -4.24
CA THR A 6 2.26 35.91 -2.85
C THR A 6 1.34 36.70 -1.95
N CYS A 7 0.73 36.05 -0.97
CA CYS A 7 -0.11 36.69 0.04
C CYS A 7 0.24 36.19 1.45
N SER A 8 -0.25 36.92 2.46
CA SER A 8 -0.29 36.49 3.86
C SER A 8 -1.30 35.33 4.05
N PRO A 9 -1.58 34.84 5.27
CA PRO A 9 -2.65 33.85 5.46
C PRO A 9 -3.93 34.29 4.73
N LEU A 10 -4.60 33.33 4.08
CA LEU A 10 -5.76 33.56 3.25
C LEU A 10 -6.93 32.72 3.79
N THR A 11 -8.02 33.39 4.12
CA THR A 11 -9.28 32.74 4.49
C THR A 11 -10.37 33.18 3.54
N LEU A 12 -11.00 32.21 2.87
CA LEU A 12 -12.17 32.43 2.04
C LEU A 12 -13.43 32.12 2.84
N ALA A 13 -14.44 32.98 2.74
CA ALA A 13 -15.73 32.73 3.33
C ALA A 13 -16.49 31.62 2.56
N ALA A 14 -17.55 31.10 3.17
CA ALA A 14 -18.37 30.08 2.53
C ALA A 14 -19.00 30.61 1.24
N GLY A 15 -18.90 29.84 0.15
CA GLY A 15 -19.42 30.19 -1.17
C GLY A 15 -18.54 31.15 -1.98
N ASP A 16 -17.38 31.57 -1.45
CA ASP A 16 -16.47 32.44 -2.18
C ASP A 16 -15.98 31.77 -3.47
N THR A 17 -15.67 32.59 -4.48
CA THR A 17 -15.17 32.12 -5.78
C THR A 17 -13.87 32.81 -6.17
N ILE A 18 -12.83 32.03 -6.47
CA ILE A 18 -11.61 32.48 -7.11
C ILE A 18 -11.61 32.00 -8.56
N THR A 19 -11.47 32.92 -9.51
CA THR A 19 -11.36 32.61 -10.94
C THR A 19 -9.94 32.84 -11.40
N ILE A 20 -9.37 31.86 -12.12
CA ILE A 20 -8.05 31.94 -12.74
C ILE A 20 -8.25 32.01 -14.25
N THR A 21 -7.54 32.91 -14.93
CA THR A 21 -7.70 33.15 -16.38
C THR A 21 -6.54 32.64 -17.22
N GLY A 22 -5.57 31.98 -16.57
CA GLY A 22 -4.41 31.36 -17.19
C GLY A 22 -3.44 30.86 -16.12
N PRO A 23 -2.33 30.19 -16.52
CA PRO A 23 -1.40 29.57 -15.58
C PRO A 23 -0.93 30.53 -14.47
N THR A 24 -1.19 30.14 -13.23
CA THR A 24 -1.00 30.97 -12.04
C THR A 24 -0.39 30.14 -10.91
N ALA A 25 0.65 30.68 -10.28
CA ALA A 25 1.21 30.17 -9.05
C ALA A 25 0.87 31.12 -7.89
N ILE A 26 0.27 30.59 -6.82
CA ILE A 26 -0.07 31.36 -5.61
C ILE A 26 0.75 30.81 -4.44
N THR A 27 1.46 31.68 -3.73
CA THR A 27 2.14 31.35 -2.47
C THR A 27 1.40 31.99 -1.31
N VAL A 28 0.83 31.18 -0.42
CA VAL A 28 0.21 31.61 0.84
C VAL A 28 1.24 31.47 1.96
N SER A 29 1.72 32.60 2.46
CA SER A 29 2.67 32.68 3.58
C SER A 29 1.92 32.58 4.91
N GLY A 30 1.49 31.37 5.24
CA GLY A 30 0.68 31.03 6.40
C GLY A 30 -0.42 30.05 6.04
N ASP A 31 -1.52 30.10 6.78
CA ASP A 31 -2.64 29.17 6.57
C ASP A 31 -3.48 29.56 5.36
N PHE A 32 -3.94 28.54 4.63
CA PHE A 32 -4.95 28.68 3.58
C PHE A 32 -6.21 27.94 4.00
N THR A 33 -7.27 28.68 4.33
CA THR A 33 -8.52 28.10 4.80
C THR A 33 -9.70 28.55 3.96
N THR A 34 -10.69 27.68 3.79
CA THR A 34 -11.93 28.03 3.08
C THR A 34 -13.16 27.62 3.87
N GLY A 35 -14.22 28.41 3.76
CA GLY A 35 -15.55 28.00 4.15
C GLY A 35 -16.12 26.94 3.20
N ASN A 36 -17.27 26.38 3.58
CA ASN A 36 -17.95 25.39 2.74
C ASN A 36 -18.36 25.98 1.38
N PHE A 37 -18.54 25.12 0.37
CA PHE A 37 -19.02 25.50 -0.97
C PHE A 37 -18.14 26.51 -1.72
N THR A 38 -16.88 26.65 -1.31
CA THR A 38 -15.92 27.52 -2.01
C THR A 38 -15.60 26.95 -3.39
N GLN A 39 -15.45 27.80 -4.39
CA GLN A 39 -15.10 27.42 -5.75
C GLN A 39 -13.79 28.09 -6.17
N ILE A 40 -12.74 27.31 -6.38
CA ILE A 40 -11.41 27.80 -6.75
C ILE A 40 -11.05 27.23 -8.11
N ASN A 41 -10.93 28.12 -9.09
CA ASN A 41 -10.65 27.76 -10.47
C ASN A 41 -11.64 26.74 -11.07
N ALA A 42 -12.90 26.73 -10.60
CA ALA A 42 -13.87 25.70 -10.98
C ALA A 42 -14.16 25.61 -12.49
N ALA A 43 -13.91 26.68 -13.25
CA ALA A 43 -14.09 26.73 -14.70
C ALA A 43 -12.79 26.54 -15.52
N GLY A 44 -11.62 26.48 -14.88
CA GLY A 44 -10.33 26.31 -15.55
C GLY A 44 -9.83 24.87 -15.57
N ASP A 45 -8.59 24.68 -16.01
CA ASP A 45 -7.90 23.39 -16.00
C ASP A 45 -7.08 23.21 -14.72
N SER A 46 -6.83 21.95 -14.31
CA SER A 46 -6.03 21.64 -13.12
C SER A 46 -4.57 22.11 -13.23
N THR A 47 -4.04 22.25 -14.44
CA THR A 47 -2.69 22.77 -14.70
C THR A 47 -2.61 24.30 -14.62
N ASP A 48 -3.73 24.99 -14.58
CA ASP A 48 -3.75 26.45 -14.52
C ASP A 48 -3.41 27.00 -13.15
N LEU A 49 -3.48 26.18 -12.09
CA LEU A 49 -3.32 26.65 -10.73
C LEU A 49 -2.43 25.73 -9.91
N THR A 50 -1.42 26.33 -9.27
CA THR A 50 -0.68 25.70 -8.17
C THR A 50 -0.69 26.62 -6.96
N ILE A 51 -1.17 26.12 -5.83
CA ILE A 51 -1.17 26.82 -4.55
C ILE A 51 -0.10 26.19 -3.66
N THR A 52 0.92 26.96 -3.30
CA THR A 52 1.91 26.58 -2.29
C THR A 52 1.57 27.24 -0.96
N VAL A 53 1.44 26.44 0.09
CA VAL A 53 1.02 26.90 1.42
C VAL A 53 2.10 26.56 2.44
N THR A 54 2.59 27.55 3.19
CA THR A 54 3.63 27.33 4.22
C THR A 54 3.07 27.01 5.60
N GLY A 55 1.79 27.30 5.85
CA GLY A 55 1.04 26.93 7.05
C GLY A 55 0.28 25.61 6.88
N ILE A 56 -0.96 25.57 7.35
CA ILE A 56 -1.90 24.48 7.06
C ILE A 56 -2.82 24.84 5.88
N THR A 57 -3.29 23.81 5.17
CA THR A 57 -4.39 23.95 4.20
C THR A 57 -5.63 23.25 4.74
N GLU A 58 -6.74 23.97 4.83
CA GLU A 58 -8.04 23.42 5.23
C GLU A 58 -9.13 23.92 4.28
N LEU A 59 -9.58 23.05 3.38
CA LEU A 59 -10.71 23.34 2.52
C LEU A 59 -12.00 22.90 3.20
N GLY A 60 -12.97 23.80 3.32
CA GLY A 60 -14.30 23.48 3.85
C GLY A 60 -15.02 22.40 3.03
N ALA A 61 -16.10 21.86 3.58
CA ALA A 61 -16.88 20.83 2.89
C ALA A 61 -17.50 21.35 1.59
N SER A 62 -17.72 20.45 0.63
CA SER A 62 -18.29 20.79 -0.69
C SER A 62 -17.47 21.83 -1.45
N THR A 63 -16.16 21.90 -1.20
CA THR A 63 -15.27 22.77 -1.97
C THR A 63 -14.98 22.16 -3.34
N ILE A 64 -14.97 23.00 -4.37
CA ILE A 64 -14.45 22.64 -5.69
C ILE A 64 -13.13 23.37 -5.89
N LEU A 65 -12.06 22.61 -6.13
CA LEU A 65 -10.76 23.13 -6.50
C LEU A 65 -10.30 22.47 -7.80
N LYS A 66 -9.91 23.25 -8.80
CA LYS A 66 -9.13 22.74 -9.94
C LYS A 66 -7.74 23.34 -9.87
N GLY A 67 -6.77 22.57 -9.41
CA GLY A 67 -5.42 23.02 -9.17
C GLY A 67 -4.67 22.09 -8.23
N ASN A 68 -3.36 22.24 -8.24
CA ASN A 68 -2.47 21.49 -7.36
C ASN A 68 -2.29 22.23 -6.03
N ILE A 69 -2.24 21.49 -4.93
CA ILE A 69 -1.87 22.04 -3.61
C ILE A 69 -0.53 21.44 -3.18
N ILE A 70 0.38 22.32 -2.80
CA ILE A 70 1.68 21.97 -2.21
C ILE A 70 1.73 22.50 -0.78
N GLY A 71 1.57 21.62 0.20
CA GLY A 71 1.83 21.88 1.60
C GLY A 71 3.34 21.92 1.87
N ASN A 72 3.93 23.11 1.87
CA ASN A 72 5.36 23.34 2.06
C ASN A 72 5.67 23.93 3.44
N ASN A 73 5.20 23.23 4.48
CA ASN A 73 5.40 23.62 5.87
C ASN A 73 6.70 23.01 6.40
N ALA A 74 7.57 23.85 6.98
CA ALA A 74 8.90 23.44 7.44
C ALA A 74 8.88 22.43 8.61
N THR A 75 7.78 22.36 9.38
CA THR A 75 7.60 21.39 10.47
C THR A 75 6.69 20.26 10.04
N THR A 76 5.41 20.54 9.78
CA THR A 76 4.42 19.52 9.43
C THR A 76 3.39 20.06 8.44
N GLY A 77 3.46 19.63 7.18
CA GLY A 77 2.48 20.02 6.16
C GLY A 77 1.15 19.33 6.43
N THR A 78 0.07 20.08 6.61
CA THR A 78 -1.27 19.49 6.70
C THR A 78 -2.12 19.99 5.56
N ILE A 79 -2.71 19.07 4.81
CA ILE A 79 -3.74 19.36 3.81
C ILE A 79 -4.99 18.61 4.24
N THR A 80 -6.05 19.33 4.58
CA THR A 80 -7.36 18.75 4.90
C THR A 80 -8.37 19.23 3.87
N ILE A 81 -9.04 18.28 3.24
CA ILE A 81 -10.13 18.51 2.30
C ILE A 81 -11.41 18.07 3.00
N GLY A 82 -12.35 19.00 3.18
CA GLY A 82 -13.65 18.70 3.80
C GLY A 82 -14.46 17.69 2.98
N ALA A 83 -15.44 17.05 3.62
CA ALA A 83 -16.29 16.05 2.96
C ALA A 83 -17.06 16.61 1.75
N ASN A 84 -17.49 15.73 0.85
CA ASN A 84 -18.23 16.07 -0.37
C ASN A 84 -17.50 17.04 -1.31
N SER A 85 -16.17 17.12 -1.24
CA SER A 85 -15.38 18.06 -2.04
C SER A 85 -14.89 17.41 -3.34
N GLN A 86 -14.59 18.25 -4.33
CA GLN A 86 -13.97 17.85 -5.58
C GLN A 86 -12.65 18.61 -5.76
N VAL A 87 -11.55 17.88 -5.85
CA VAL A 87 -10.24 18.42 -6.20
C VAL A 87 -9.80 17.82 -7.52
N GLU A 88 -9.52 18.64 -8.53
CA GLU A 88 -8.88 18.20 -9.78
C GLU A 88 -7.45 18.73 -9.79
N GLY A 89 -6.49 17.86 -9.52
CA GLY A 89 -5.08 18.21 -9.32
C GLY A 89 -4.46 17.41 -8.18
N ASP A 90 -3.13 17.50 -8.09
CA ASP A 90 -2.35 16.73 -7.12
C ASP A 90 -2.31 17.43 -5.76
N LEU A 91 -2.30 16.63 -4.70
CA LEU A 91 -2.12 17.10 -3.32
C LEU A 91 -0.79 16.56 -2.80
N THR A 92 0.14 17.46 -2.47
CA THR A 92 1.49 17.09 -2.08
C THR A 92 1.92 17.77 -0.79
N THR A 93 2.50 17.04 0.16
CA THR A 93 3.28 17.62 1.27
C THR A 93 4.77 17.36 1.06
N THR A 94 5.59 18.43 1.07
CA THR A 94 7.03 18.34 0.77
C THR A 94 7.88 17.90 1.96
N THR A 95 7.30 17.88 3.16
CA THR A 95 7.93 17.48 4.42
C THR A 95 7.15 16.33 5.06
N ALA A 96 7.44 16.01 6.33
CA ALA A 96 6.56 15.15 7.10
C ALA A 96 5.18 15.82 7.19
N GLY A 97 4.13 15.17 6.70
CA GLY A 97 2.83 15.80 6.56
C GLY A 97 1.67 14.82 6.58
N VAL A 98 0.48 15.38 6.73
CA VAL A 98 -0.77 14.64 6.72
C VAL A 98 -1.67 15.18 5.62
N ILE A 99 -2.17 14.28 4.78
CA ILE A 99 -3.25 14.57 3.84
C ILE A 99 -4.50 13.88 4.35
N ASN A 100 -5.55 14.64 4.62
CA ASN A 100 -6.86 14.14 5.02
C ASN A 100 -7.89 14.48 3.95
N ILE A 101 -8.52 13.48 3.35
CA ILE A 101 -9.64 13.64 2.44
C ILE A 101 -10.90 13.25 3.18
N GLY A 102 -11.86 14.16 3.28
CA GLY A 102 -13.17 13.88 3.87
C GLY A 102 -13.92 12.80 3.10
N ALA A 103 -14.95 12.23 3.74
CA ALA A 103 -15.82 11.26 3.09
C ALA A 103 -16.53 11.86 1.86
N ASP A 104 -17.00 10.98 0.98
CA ASP A 104 -17.78 11.34 -0.23
C ASP A 104 -17.07 12.34 -1.15
N SER A 105 -15.72 12.36 -1.14
CA SER A 105 -14.94 13.34 -1.88
C SER A 105 -14.26 12.71 -3.09
N VAL A 106 -13.98 13.52 -4.10
CA VAL A 106 -13.28 13.11 -5.32
C VAL A 106 -11.99 13.89 -5.47
N VAL A 107 -10.87 13.18 -5.62
CA VAL A 107 -9.60 13.74 -6.04
C VAL A 107 -9.23 13.17 -7.40
N VAL A 108 -9.22 14.01 -8.42
CA VAL A 108 -8.74 13.67 -9.76
C VAL A 108 -7.26 14.06 -9.84
N GLY A 109 -6.40 13.19 -9.32
CA GLY A 109 -4.96 13.42 -9.19
C GLY A 109 -4.32 12.46 -8.20
N ASP A 110 -3.04 12.68 -7.93
CA ASP A 110 -2.25 11.90 -6.98
C ASP A 110 -2.24 12.53 -5.58
N LEU A 111 -2.10 11.67 -4.57
CA LEU A 111 -1.86 12.09 -3.18
C LEU A 111 -0.43 11.70 -2.77
N ASN A 112 0.39 12.69 -2.44
CA ASN A 112 1.81 12.48 -2.17
C ASN A 112 2.24 13.09 -0.83
N THR A 113 2.87 12.31 0.02
CA THR A 113 3.62 12.82 1.17
C THR A 113 5.07 12.35 1.07
N LEU A 114 6.00 13.20 1.51
CA LEU A 114 7.38 12.74 1.70
C LEU A 114 7.45 11.71 2.83
N SER A 115 6.79 12.00 3.94
CA SER A 115 6.63 11.17 5.13
C SER A 115 5.33 11.57 5.82
N GLY A 116 4.69 10.68 6.55
CA GLY A 116 3.45 10.94 7.29
C GLY A 116 2.21 10.33 6.64
N ALA A 117 1.04 10.65 7.20
CA ALA A 117 -0.18 9.90 6.93
C ALA A 117 -0.96 10.43 5.72
N ILE A 118 -1.60 9.52 4.98
CA ILE A 118 -2.63 9.87 4.00
C ILE A 118 -3.90 9.13 4.40
N ASN A 119 -4.94 9.87 4.72
CA ASN A 119 -6.23 9.34 5.15
C ASN A 119 -7.28 9.74 4.11
N VAL A 120 -7.90 8.75 3.46
CA VAL A 120 -9.00 8.94 2.53
C VAL A 120 -10.27 8.48 3.22
N GLY A 121 -11.27 9.35 3.36
CA GLY A 121 -12.55 9.02 3.97
C GLY A 121 -13.35 7.98 3.19
N ASP A 122 -14.45 7.52 3.80
CA ASP A 122 -15.36 6.55 3.18
C ASP A 122 -16.02 7.11 1.91
N ARG A 123 -16.34 6.21 0.96
CA ARG A 123 -17.03 6.53 -0.30
C ARG A 123 -16.32 7.61 -1.13
N SER A 124 -15.02 7.73 -0.96
CA SER A 124 -14.20 8.70 -1.68
C SER A 124 -13.53 8.04 -2.89
N THR A 125 -13.24 8.85 -3.90
CA THR A 125 -12.51 8.42 -5.10
C THR A 125 -11.23 9.21 -5.25
N VAL A 126 -10.11 8.53 -5.41
CA VAL A 126 -8.82 9.11 -5.83
C VAL A 126 -8.48 8.47 -7.17
N THR A 127 -8.44 9.23 -8.26
CA THR A 127 -8.21 8.63 -9.59
C THR A 127 -6.74 8.26 -9.83
N GLY A 128 -5.82 8.92 -9.11
CA GLY A 128 -4.39 8.68 -9.19
C GLY A 128 -3.89 7.67 -8.16
N SER A 129 -2.57 7.70 -7.95
CA SER A 129 -1.86 6.90 -6.95
C SER A 129 -1.77 7.64 -5.62
N ILE A 130 -1.57 6.87 -4.55
CA ILE A 130 -1.38 7.39 -3.19
C ILE A 130 -0.03 6.91 -2.68
N LYS A 131 0.87 7.85 -2.38
CA LYS A 131 2.25 7.55 -2.03
C LYS A 131 2.73 8.30 -0.79
N SER A 132 3.24 7.56 0.18
CA SER A 132 4.14 8.07 1.21
C SER A 132 5.57 7.61 0.89
N SER A 133 6.41 8.53 0.43
CA SER A 133 7.72 8.18 -0.15
C SER A 133 8.73 7.60 0.85
N LEU A 134 8.58 7.93 2.14
CA LEU A 134 9.40 7.40 3.24
C LEU A 134 8.50 6.68 4.24
N ALA A 135 8.49 7.11 5.50
CA ALA A 135 7.65 6.51 6.51
C ALA A 135 6.26 7.13 6.50
N GLY A 136 5.20 6.34 6.48
CA GLY A 136 3.84 6.88 6.51
C GLY A 136 2.77 5.80 6.46
N VAL A 137 1.61 6.14 7.05
CA VAL A 137 0.44 5.26 7.06
C VAL A 137 -0.53 5.73 6.00
N ILE A 138 -0.96 4.82 5.13
CA ILE A 138 -2.03 5.07 4.18
C ILE A 138 -3.28 4.37 4.69
N THR A 139 -4.36 5.12 4.90
CA THR A 139 -5.66 4.59 5.31
C THR A 139 -6.71 4.98 4.28
N ILE A 140 -7.33 3.99 3.66
CA ILE A 140 -8.46 4.18 2.75
C ILE A 140 -9.72 3.76 3.49
N GLY A 141 -10.72 4.64 3.50
CA GLY A 141 -12.05 4.36 4.06
C GLY A 141 -12.78 3.25 3.32
N ALA A 142 -13.93 2.86 3.86
CA ALA A 142 -14.78 1.84 3.25
C ALA A 142 -15.48 2.39 2.00
N ASP A 143 -15.84 1.49 1.08
CA ASP A 143 -16.57 1.79 -0.15
C ASP A 143 -15.86 2.83 -1.06
N SER A 144 -14.54 2.92 -0.97
CA SER A 144 -13.72 3.90 -1.68
C SER A 144 -13.02 3.31 -2.90
N VAL A 145 -12.62 4.17 -3.83
CA VAL A 145 -11.92 3.77 -5.07
C VAL A 145 -10.60 4.50 -5.18
N VAL A 146 -9.52 3.76 -5.43
CA VAL A 146 -8.22 4.30 -5.81
C VAL A 146 -7.85 3.79 -7.20
N GLY A 147 -7.64 4.71 -8.12
CA GLY A 147 -7.37 4.40 -9.53
C GLY A 147 -5.94 3.93 -9.81
N GLY A 148 -4.99 4.25 -8.93
CA GLY A 148 -3.59 3.86 -9.04
C GLY A 148 -3.11 2.97 -7.90
N ASP A 149 -1.80 3.02 -7.66
CA ASP A 149 -1.13 2.22 -6.63
C ASP A 149 -1.24 2.86 -5.24
N LEU A 150 -1.15 2.02 -4.21
CA LEU A 150 -0.91 2.44 -2.82
C LEU A 150 0.52 2.08 -2.44
N THR A 151 1.37 3.07 -2.16
CA THR A 151 2.79 2.83 -1.90
C THR A 151 3.29 3.52 -0.65
N THR A 152 3.93 2.77 0.25
CA THR A 152 4.70 3.32 1.37
C THR A 152 6.04 2.61 1.51
N LEU A 153 7.12 3.36 1.74
CA LEU A 153 8.42 2.75 1.99
C LEU A 153 8.46 2.13 3.40
N SER A 154 7.81 2.75 4.39
CA SER A 154 7.75 2.23 5.76
C SER A 154 6.48 2.68 6.48
N GLY A 155 5.49 1.80 6.57
CA GLY A 155 4.30 2.07 7.37
C GLY A 155 3.12 1.23 6.92
N ALA A 156 2.04 1.31 7.68
CA ALA A 156 0.88 0.47 7.38
C ALA A 156 0.13 0.99 6.15
N ILE A 157 -0.38 0.08 5.33
CA ILE A 157 -1.46 0.37 4.37
C ILE A 157 -2.70 -0.36 4.84
N ASN A 158 -3.78 0.38 5.10
CA ASN A 158 -5.07 -0.16 5.49
C ASN A 158 -6.11 0.21 4.44
N VAL A 159 -6.75 -0.77 3.84
CA VAL A 159 -7.84 -0.57 2.87
C VAL A 159 -9.15 -1.00 3.50
N GLY A 160 -10.09 -0.08 3.62
CA GLY A 160 -11.42 -0.33 4.19
C GLY A 160 -12.26 -1.27 3.33
N ASP A 161 -13.29 -1.85 3.94
CA ASP A 161 -14.16 -2.85 3.32
C ASP A 161 -14.79 -2.36 2.01
N ARG A 162 -15.02 -3.28 1.08
CA ARG A 162 -15.71 -3.05 -0.22
C ARG A 162 -15.04 -2.02 -1.12
N SER A 163 -13.83 -1.60 -0.78
CA SER A 163 -13.06 -0.67 -1.59
C SER A 163 -12.42 -1.35 -2.80
N THR A 164 -12.06 -0.57 -3.80
CA THR A 164 -11.34 -1.04 -5.00
C THR A 164 -10.05 -0.27 -5.16
N VAL A 165 -8.94 -0.98 -5.37
CA VAL A 165 -7.64 -0.44 -5.75
C VAL A 165 -7.31 -1.00 -7.12
N ASN A 166 -7.29 -0.13 -8.14
CA ASN A 166 -7.03 -0.52 -9.52
C ASN A 166 -5.54 -0.76 -9.82
N GLY A 167 -4.66 -0.46 -8.87
CA GLY A 167 -3.22 -0.75 -8.90
C GLY A 167 -2.78 -1.80 -7.89
N SER A 168 -1.49 -1.80 -7.61
CA SER A 168 -0.83 -2.63 -6.61
C SER A 168 -0.84 -1.96 -5.23
N ILE A 169 -0.70 -2.77 -4.18
CA ILE A 169 -0.62 -2.32 -2.79
C ILE A 169 0.73 -2.75 -2.23
N LEU A 170 1.62 -1.78 -2.10
CA LEU A 170 3.05 -1.99 -1.95
C LEU A 170 3.54 -1.26 -0.70
N SER A 171 3.82 -2.04 0.33
CA SER A 171 4.54 -1.56 1.50
C SER A 171 5.96 -2.11 1.47
N SER A 172 6.90 -1.49 2.17
CA SER A 172 8.25 -2.05 2.32
C SER A 172 8.74 -1.93 3.76
N LEU A 173 9.94 -2.44 4.03
CA LEU A 173 10.54 -2.45 5.36
C LEU A 173 9.57 -3.08 6.38
N ALA A 174 9.20 -2.38 7.46
CA ALA A 174 8.34 -2.94 8.51
C ALA A 174 6.83 -2.68 8.31
N GLY A 175 6.42 -2.15 7.15
CA GLY A 175 5.04 -1.73 6.96
C GLY A 175 4.08 -2.89 6.68
N ALA A 176 3.05 -3.06 7.50
CA ALA A 176 2.02 -4.09 7.32
C ALA A 176 0.96 -3.66 6.30
N VAL A 177 0.35 -4.63 5.62
CA VAL A 177 -0.78 -4.39 4.72
C VAL A 177 -2.01 -5.10 5.24
N THR A 178 -3.10 -4.35 5.44
CA THR A 178 -4.41 -4.91 5.81
C THR A 178 -5.42 -4.54 4.73
N ILE A 179 -5.96 -5.56 4.09
CA ILE A 179 -7.04 -5.47 3.11
C ILE A 179 -8.33 -5.86 3.81
N GLY A 180 -9.30 -4.95 3.85
CA GLY A 180 -10.63 -5.14 4.44
C GLY A 180 -11.43 -6.24 3.75
N VAL A 181 -12.69 -6.39 4.15
CA VAL A 181 -13.62 -7.43 3.65
C VAL A 181 -14.16 -7.03 2.28
N HIS A 182 -14.26 -7.97 1.34
CA HIS A 182 -14.75 -7.76 -0.03
C HIS A 182 -14.03 -6.64 -0.81
N VAL A 183 -12.74 -6.43 -0.54
CA VAL A 183 -11.91 -5.48 -1.29
C VAL A 183 -11.43 -6.12 -2.59
N ILE A 184 -11.31 -5.33 -3.64
CA ILE A 184 -10.71 -5.74 -4.91
C ILE A 184 -9.38 -4.99 -5.07
N ALA A 185 -8.27 -5.73 -5.15
CA ALA A 185 -6.96 -5.22 -5.55
C ALA A 185 -6.59 -5.78 -6.92
N MET A 186 -6.48 -4.92 -7.94
CA MET A 186 -6.22 -5.35 -9.31
C MET A 186 -4.74 -5.66 -9.60
N GLY A 187 -3.83 -5.24 -8.70
CA GLY A 187 -2.40 -5.53 -8.79
C GLY A 187 -1.91 -6.53 -7.74
N ASP A 188 -0.61 -6.48 -7.47
CA ASP A 188 0.05 -7.26 -6.45
C ASP A 188 -0.18 -6.66 -5.05
N VAL A 189 -0.12 -7.50 -4.02
CA VAL A 189 -0.08 -7.06 -2.62
C VAL A 189 1.24 -7.53 -2.01
N ALA A 190 2.15 -6.61 -1.73
CA ALA A 190 3.50 -6.98 -1.29
C ALA A 190 4.04 -6.11 -0.16
N THR A 191 4.85 -6.72 0.70
CA THR A 191 5.75 -6.01 1.62
C THR A 191 7.20 -5.96 1.14
N THR A 192 7.46 -6.47 -0.07
CA THR A 192 8.78 -6.60 -0.72
C THR A 192 8.87 -5.77 -2.00
N TYR A 193 8.69 -4.46 -1.86
CA TYR A 193 8.74 -3.54 -2.99
C TYR A 193 10.16 -2.97 -3.24
N GLU A 194 10.44 -2.52 -4.48
CA GLU A 194 11.69 -1.85 -4.89
C GLU A 194 13.00 -2.65 -4.69
N GLY A 195 12.95 -3.98 -4.81
CA GLY A 195 14.12 -4.83 -4.57
C GLY A 195 14.54 -4.88 -3.11
N SER A 196 13.64 -4.48 -2.20
CA SER A 196 13.87 -4.55 -0.76
C SER A 196 13.83 -6.00 -0.28
N GLU A 197 15.00 -6.51 0.13
CA GLU A 197 15.17 -7.78 0.84
C GLU A 197 14.73 -7.70 2.32
N ILE A 198 14.10 -6.60 2.75
CA ILE A 198 13.88 -6.27 4.17
C ILE A 198 12.38 -6.20 4.52
N GLY A 199 11.49 -6.58 3.60
CA GLY A 199 10.03 -6.52 3.79
C GLY A 199 9.49 -7.37 4.94
N ALA A 200 9.45 -6.84 6.16
CA ALA A 200 9.10 -7.48 7.43
C ALA A 200 7.62 -7.33 7.85
N GLY A 201 6.82 -6.62 7.07
CA GLY A 201 5.40 -6.42 7.35
C GLY A 201 4.55 -7.66 7.07
N ALA A 202 3.59 -7.94 7.95
CA ALA A 202 2.55 -8.93 7.70
C ALA A 202 1.56 -8.42 6.63
N ILE A 203 0.96 -9.36 5.89
CA ILE A 203 -0.15 -9.09 4.97
C ILE A 203 -1.37 -9.85 5.46
N THR A 204 -2.49 -9.14 5.61
CA THR A 204 -3.80 -9.73 5.90
C THR A 204 -4.78 -9.37 4.80
N ILE A 205 -5.29 -10.37 4.11
CA ILE A 205 -6.40 -10.26 3.16
C ILE A 205 -7.64 -10.81 3.85
N ASN A 206 -8.60 -9.95 4.20
CA ASN A 206 -9.81 -10.40 4.89
C ASN A 206 -10.79 -11.09 3.94
N SER A 207 -11.87 -11.63 4.53
CA SER A 207 -12.80 -12.52 3.86
C SER A 207 -13.40 -11.96 2.57
N GLY A 208 -13.54 -12.82 1.57
CA GLY A 208 -14.20 -12.51 0.29
C GLY A 208 -13.51 -11.44 -0.55
N SER A 209 -12.30 -11.01 -0.19
CA SER A 209 -11.51 -10.07 -0.97
C SER A 209 -10.80 -10.76 -2.13
N GLU A 210 -10.55 -10.03 -3.20
CA GLU A 210 -9.93 -10.52 -4.42
C GLU A 210 -8.65 -9.75 -4.73
N VAL A 211 -7.54 -10.48 -4.90
CA VAL A 211 -6.26 -9.95 -5.39
C VAL A 211 -5.99 -10.56 -6.75
N ALA A 212 -5.93 -9.73 -7.78
CA ALA A 212 -5.67 -10.18 -9.15
C ALA A 212 -4.18 -10.49 -9.41
N GLY A 213 -3.28 -9.95 -8.59
CA GLY A 213 -1.86 -10.26 -8.61
C GLY A 213 -1.44 -11.34 -7.60
N SER A 214 -0.16 -11.34 -7.27
CA SER A 214 0.45 -12.18 -6.23
C SER A 214 0.46 -11.47 -4.87
N VAL A 215 0.60 -12.28 -3.82
CA VAL A 215 0.74 -11.81 -2.44
C VAL A 215 2.11 -12.22 -1.92
N THR A 216 2.95 -11.27 -1.53
CA THR A 216 4.35 -11.57 -1.19
C THR A 216 4.90 -10.80 0.00
N THR A 217 5.57 -11.52 0.92
CA THR A 217 6.34 -10.94 2.02
C THR A 217 7.76 -11.50 2.05
N ASN A 218 8.71 -10.74 2.61
CA ASN A 218 10.05 -11.29 2.86
C ASN A 218 10.11 -11.86 4.26
N THR A 219 9.76 -11.09 5.26
CA THR A 219 9.62 -11.51 6.65
C THR A 219 8.22 -11.11 7.09
N GLY A 220 7.49 -11.97 7.78
CA GLY A 220 6.14 -11.65 8.22
C GLY A 220 5.08 -12.54 7.61
N ALA A 221 4.04 -12.77 8.39
CA ALA A 221 3.00 -13.72 8.05
C ALA A 221 2.09 -13.18 6.93
N ILE A 222 1.60 -14.11 6.12
CA ILE A 222 0.51 -13.84 5.17
C ILE A 222 -0.73 -14.58 5.66
N THR A 223 -1.85 -13.87 5.76
CA THR A 223 -3.17 -14.46 5.99
C THR A 223 -4.06 -14.15 4.80
N VAL A 224 -4.56 -15.18 4.13
CA VAL A 224 -5.61 -15.10 3.10
C VAL A 224 -6.90 -15.60 3.74
N GLY A 225 -7.84 -14.70 3.95
CA GLY A 225 -9.04 -14.92 4.74
C GLY A 225 -10.07 -15.81 4.05
N VAL A 226 -11.12 -16.16 4.80
CA VAL A 226 -12.21 -17.03 4.32
C VAL A 226 -12.77 -16.57 2.98
N ASP A 227 -12.89 -17.50 2.03
CA ASP A 227 -13.43 -17.27 0.67
C ASP A 227 -12.71 -16.16 -0.13
N ALA A 228 -11.54 -15.68 0.33
CA ALA A 228 -10.74 -14.72 -0.43
C ALA A 228 -10.06 -15.40 -1.62
N LYS A 229 -9.78 -14.63 -2.66
CA LYS A 229 -9.18 -15.12 -3.90
C LYS A 229 -7.86 -14.41 -4.19
N VAL A 230 -6.87 -15.18 -4.61
CA VAL A 230 -5.60 -14.67 -5.12
C VAL A 230 -5.35 -15.31 -6.47
N ALA A 231 -5.35 -14.51 -7.53
CA ALA A 231 -5.12 -15.01 -8.87
C ALA A 231 -3.63 -15.27 -9.16
N GLY A 232 -2.72 -14.77 -8.33
CA GLY A 232 -1.27 -15.04 -8.38
C GLY A 232 -0.78 -16.10 -7.39
N ASN A 233 0.51 -16.02 -7.04
CA ASN A 233 1.12 -16.84 -6.00
C ASN A 233 0.92 -16.21 -4.62
N VAL A 234 1.00 -17.03 -3.57
CA VAL A 234 1.17 -16.56 -2.19
C VAL A 234 2.53 -17.03 -1.69
N SER A 235 3.44 -16.09 -1.41
CA SER A 235 4.83 -16.42 -1.08
C SER A 235 5.36 -15.61 0.10
N ALA A 236 5.96 -16.28 1.07
CA ALA A 236 6.64 -15.64 2.20
C ALA A 236 8.05 -16.21 2.32
N ASN A 237 9.10 -15.38 2.20
CA ASN A 237 10.47 -15.91 2.35
C ASN A 237 10.72 -16.42 3.79
N ASP A 238 10.33 -15.65 4.81
CA ASP A 238 10.46 -15.97 6.24
C ASP A 238 9.20 -15.54 7.01
N GLY A 239 8.11 -16.26 6.76
CA GLY A 239 6.84 -15.99 7.39
C GLY A 239 5.91 -17.19 7.28
N ALA A 240 5.02 -17.33 8.26
CA ALA A 240 3.95 -18.32 8.15
C ALA A 240 2.92 -17.86 7.11
N ILE A 241 2.36 -18.81 6.36
CA ILE A 241 1.23 -18.55 5.47
C ILE A 241 0.01 -19.29 5.99
N THR A 242 -1.08 -18.57 6.16
CA THR A 242 -2.39 -19.14 6.49
C THR A 242 -3.35 -18.81 5.36
N VAL A 243 -3.84 -19.83 4.67
CA VAL A 243 -4.95 -19.74 3.72
C VAL A 243 -6.15 -20.30 4.47
N GLU A 244 -7.16 -19.47 4.74
CA GLU A 244 -8.32 -19.85 5.53
C GLU A 244 -9.34 -20.67 4.73
N ALA A 245 -10.46 -21.03 5.36
CA ALA A 245 -11.45 -21.93 4.77
C ALA A 245 -12.04 -21.36 3.46
N GLY A 246 -12.23 -22.22 2.45
CA GLY A 246 -12.86 -21.85 1.18
C GLY A 246 -12.09 -20.87 0.30
N ALA A 247 -10.94 -20.34 0.76
CA ALA A 247 -10.10 -19.45 -0.03
C ALA A 247 -9.54 -20.14 -1.28
N ASP A 248 -9.28 -19.36 -2.34
CA ASP A 248 -8.86 -19.86 -3.65
C ASP A 248 -7.58 -19.16 -4.12
N ILE A 249 -6.50 -19.93 -4.23
CA ILE A 249 -5.20 -19.48 -4.76
C ILE A 249 -5.01 -20.14 -6.12
N ALA A 250 -4.96 -19.35 -7.19
CA ALA A 250 -4.88 -19.88 -8.54
C ALA A 250 -3.54 -20.59 -8.84
N PHE A 251 -2.44 -20.15 -8.21
CA PHE A 251 -1.12 -20.75 -8.35
C PHE A 251 -0.65 -21.36 -7.03
N SER A 252 0.61 -21.19 -6.65
CA SER A 252 1.20 -21.87 -5.50
C SER A 252 1.14 -21.07 -4.21
N THR A 253 1.32 -21.80 -3.11
CA THR A 253 1.61 -21.26 -1.80
C THR A 253 2.98 -21.74 -1.32
N CYS A 254 3.96 -20.86 -1.15
CA CYS A 254 5.33 -21.28 -0.87
C CYS A 254 5.98 -20.48 0.27
N THR A 255 6.81 -21.13 1.10
CA THR A 255 7.69 -20.43 2.06
C THR A 255 9.17 -20.76 1.84
N GLY A 256 10.02 -19.72 1.89
CA GLY A 256 11.45 -19.85 1.60
C GLY A 256 12.31 -20.38 2.74
N ASN A 257 11.84 -20.21 3.96
CA ASN A 257 12.51 -20.65 5.16
C ASN A 257 11.58 -21.57 5.97
N SER A 258 11.58 -21.45 7.29
CA SER A 258 10.87 -22.38 8.18
C SER A 258 9.42 -21.94 8.46
N GLY A 259 8.88 -21.04 7.65
CA GLY A 259 7.50 -20.59 7.74
C GLY A 259 6.53 -21.75 7.59
N ALA A 260 5.66 -21.94 8.58
CA ALA A 260 4.60 -22.94 8.48
C ALA A 260 3.57 -22.52 7.43
N ILE A 261 3.02 -23.48 6.69
CA ILE A 261 1.91 -23.26 5.77
C ILE A 261 0.68 -24.01 6.30
N THR A 262 -0.42 -23.30 6.46
CA THR A 262 -1.72 -23.88 6.77
C THR A 262 -2.69 -23.56 5.65
N ILE A 263 -3.22 -24.61 5.01
CA ILE A 263 -4.30 -24.52 4.04
C ILE A 263 -5.58 -24.95 4.74
N GLY A 264 -6.59 -24.09 4.73
CA GLY A 264 -7.83 -24.23 5.48
C GLY A 264 -8.74 -25.32 4.91
N THR A 265 -9.83 -25.60 5.64
CA THR A 265 -10.83 -26.59 5.20
C THR A 265 -11.48 -26.12 3.90
N GLY A 266 -11.54 -27.00 2.90
CA GLY A 266 -12.16 -26.71 1.60
C GLY A 266 -11.47 -25.63 0.76
N ALA A 267 -10.28 -25.16 1.15
CA ALA A 267 -9.51 -24.20 0.37
C ALA A 267 -8.91 -24.85 -0.88
N ASN A 268 -8.67 -24.04 -1.91
CA ASN A 268 -8.11 -24.47 -3.19
C ASN A 268 -6.76 -23.82 -3.44
N VAL A 269 -5.79 -24.62 -3.89
CA VAL A 269 -4.48 -24.17 -4.39
C VAL A 269 -4.26 -24.83 -5.76
N GLY A 270 -4.21 -24.03 -6.81
CA GLY A 270 -4.03 -24.50 -8.19
C GLY A 270 -2.60 -24.96 -8.50
N GLY A 271 -1.63 -24.52 -7.71
CA GLY A 271 -0.22 -24.89 -7.81
C GLY A 271 0.24 -25.83 -6.69
N ASN A 272 1.51 -25.72 -6.34
CA ASN A 272 2.12 -26.51 -5.26
C ASN A 272 1.93 -25.82 -3.90
N VAL A 273 2.13 -26.60 -2.84
CA VAL A 273 2.31 -26.09 -1.48
C VAL A 273 3.67 -26.54 -0.96
N GLU A 274 4.62 -25.61 -0.80
CA GLU A 274 6.03 -25.97 -0.54
C GLU A 274 6.69 -25.13 0.54
N THR A 275 7.46 -25.78 1.42
CA THR A 275 8.38 -25.12 2.35
C THR A 275 9.81 -25.50 1.98
N ALA A 276 10.67 -24.54 1.67
CA ALA A 276 12.06 -24.82 1.28
C ALA A 276 12.95 -25.31 2.45
N THR A 277 12.51 -25.11 3.71
CA THR A 277 13.22 -25.66 4.88
C THR A 277 12.30 -26.44 5.85
N ALA A 278 12.35 -26.16 7.16
CA ALA A 278 11.75 -26.98 8.22
C ALA A 278 10.31 -26.57 8.60
N GLY A 279 9.62 -25.82 7.73
CA GLY A 279 8.25 -25.39 7.95
C GLY A 279 7.29 -26.59 7.99
N ALA A 280 6.35 -26.59 8.93
CA ALA A 280 5.26 -27.56 8.91
C ALA A 280 4.24 -27.17 7.84
N ILE A 281 3.73 -28.14 7.09
CA ILE A 281 2.60 -27.96 6.19
C ILE A 281 1.39 -28.72 6.72
N THR A 282 0.28 -28.01 6.90
CA THR A 282 -1.02 -28.58 7.24
C THR A 282 -2.02 -28.28 6.14
N ILE A 283 -2.57 -29.33 5.53
CA ILE A 283 -3.66 -29.25 4.57
C ILE A 283 -4.95 -29.63 5.29
N GLY A 284 -5.93 -28.74 5.32
CA GLY A 284 -7.21 -28.91 5.98
C GLY A 284 -8.07 -29.99 5.31
N ALA A 285 -9.13 -30.40 6.00
CA ALA A 285 -10.08 -31.37 5.43
C ALA A 285 -10.70 -30.83 4.14
N LEU A 286 -10.94 -31.72 3.17
CA LEU A 286 -11.57 -31.38 1.88
C LEU A 286 -10.87 -30.29 1.05
N ALA A 287 -9.68 -29.84 1.44
CA ALA A 287 -8.90 -28.90 0.66
C ALA A 287 -8.38 -29.58 -0.62
N ASN A 288 -8.23 -28.80 -1.69
CA ASN A 288 -7.70 -29.27 -2.96
C ASN A 288 -6.39 -28.55 -3.29
N VAL A 289 -5.30 -29.32 -3.38
CA VAL A 289 -4.02 -28.88 -3.94
C VAL A 289 -3.84 -29.60 -5.27
N THR A 290 -3.90 -28.85 -6.37
CA THR A 290 -3.77 -29.44 -7.70
C THR A 290 -2.35 -29.90 -7.97
N GLY A 291 -1.35 -29.17 -7.45
CA GLY A 291 0.05 -29.56 -7.44
C GLY A 291 0.43 -30.45 -6.25
N GLY A 292 1.73 -30.50 -5.97
CA GLY A 292 2.29 -31.33 -4.89
C GLY A 292 2.40 -30.60 -3.56
N VAL A 293 2.48 -31.36 -2.47
CA VAL A 293 2.79 -30.84 -1.12
C VAL A 293 4.18 -31.30 -0.68
N THR A 294 5.14 -30.38 -0.63
CA THR A 294 6.56 -30.69 -0.40
C THR A 294 7.13 -29.96 0.81
N VAL A 295 7.67 -30.72 1.77
CA VAL A 295 8.52 -30.20 2.85
C VAL A 295 9.95 -30.62 2.55
N HIS A 296 10.84 -29.67 2.26
CA HIS A 296 12.20 -29.98 1.79
C HIS A 296 13.19 -30.35 2.91
N LYS A 297 12.93 -29.99 4.18
CA LYS A 297 13.75 -30.40 5.34
C LYS A 297 12.88 -31.01 6.46
N ALA A 298 13.37 -31.03 7.69
CA ALA A 298 12.67 -31.63 8.83
C ALA A 298 11.46 -30.78 9.27
N GLY A 299 10.35 -30.87 8.54
CA GLY A 299 9.05 -30.31 8.91
C GLY A 299 7.95 -31.38 8.89
N ALA A 300 6.87 -31.14 9.63
CA ALA A 300 5.72 -32.04 9.63
C ALA A 300 4.86 -31.81 8.38
N ARG A 301 4.34 -32.89 7.80
CA ARG A 301 3.32 -32.82 6.74
C ARG A 301 2.04 -33.50 7.24
N THR A 302 0.96 -32.72 7.35
CA THR A 302 -0.36 -33.21 7.78
C THR A 302 -1.36 -33.00 6.65
N ILE A 303 -2.03 -34.07 6.23
CA ILE A 303 -3.09 -34.03 5.21
C ILE A 303 -4.40 -34.40 5.88
N GLY A 304 -5.35 -33.47 5.86
CA GLY A 304 -6.68 -33.63 6.43
C GLY A 304 -7.52 -34.65 5.69
N ALA A 305 -8.56 -35.16 6.37
CA ALA A 305 -9.46 -36.13 5.80
C ALA A 305 -10.15 -35.59 4.52
N GLY A 306 -10.15 -36.39 3.46
CA GLY A 306 -10.79 -36.05 2.19
C GLY A 306 -10.12 -34.93 1.39
N ALA A 307 -8.94 -34.45 1.80
CA ALA A 307 -8.15 -33.52 0.98
C ALA A 307 -7.58 -34.24 -0.25
N THR A 308 -7.48 -33.51 -1.36
CA THR A 308 -6.85 -33.98 -2.61
C THR A 308 -5.52 -33.27 -2.81
N VAL A 309 -4.50 -34.04 -3.18
CA VAL A 309 -3.16 -33.54 -3.49
C VAL A 309 -2.70 -34.21 -4.77
N GLY A 310 -2.31 -33.41 -5.76
CA GLY A 310 -1.79 -33.89 -7.03
C GLY A 310 -0.29 -34.16 -7.01
N GLU A 311 0.26 -34.32 -8.21
CA GLU A 311 1.70 -34.44 -8.43
C GLU A 311 2.38 -33.08 -8.41
N ARG A 312 3.66 -33.05 -8.03
CA ARG A 312 4.44 -31.81 -8.04
C ARG A 312 4.51 -31.22 -9.46
N MET A 313 4.28 -29.93 -9.57
CA MET A 313 4.48 -29.16 -10.81
C MET A 313 5.85 -28.46 -10.78
N ASP A 314 6.67 -28.61 -11.81
CA ASP A 314 8.08 -28.18 -11.75
C ASP A 314 8.31 -26.66 -11.75
N ALA A 315 7.30 -25.84 -12.08
CA ALA A 315 7.49 -24.40 -12.35
C ALA A 315 6.89 -23.43 -11.31
N ASN A 316 6.25 -23.91 -10.23
CA ASN A 316 5.31 -23.06 -9.50
C ASN A 316 5.81 -22.51 -8.14
N CYS A 317 7.03 -22.82 -7.68
CA CYS A 317 7.64 -22.25 -6.46
C CYS A 317 9.09 -21.78 -6.69
N GLU A 318 9.38 -21.15 -7.84
CA GLU A 318 10.75 -20.81 -8.25
C GLU A 318 11.41 -19.60 -7.54
N SER A 319 10.75 -18.87 -6.62
CA SER A 319 11.29 -17.59 -6.09
C SER A 319 11.76 -17.61 -4.63
N ILE A 320 12.15 -18.77 -4.10
CA ILE A 320 12.68 -18.88 -2.74
C ILE A 320 13.94 -19.75 -2.73
N ASP A 321 14.91 -19.36 -3.55
CA ASP A 321 16.29 -19.82 -3.40
C ASP A 321 17.01 -18.86 -2.41
N PRO A 322 17.33 -19.28 -1.18
CA PRO A 322 18.23 -18.54 -0.32
C PRO A 322 19.66 -18.73 -0.85
N HIS A 323 20.04 -18.00 -1.89
CA HIS A 323 21.39 -17.91 -2.44
C HIS A 323 22.20 -19.23 -2.40
N ILE A 324 22.02 -20.10 -3.41
CA ILE A 324 23.14 -20.91 -3.88
C ILE A 324 23.66 -20.30 -5.18
N LEU A 325 24.46 -19.22 -5.06
CA LEU A 325 25.31 -18.81 -6.18
C LEU A 325 26.49 -19.81 -6.28
N PRO A 326 26.78 -20.38 -7.46
CA PRO A 326 28.07 -21.02 -7.71
C PRO A 326 29.18 -19.96 -7.60
N PRO A 327 30.42 -20.35 -7.23
CA PRO A 327 31.48 -19.39 -6.95
C PRO A 327 32.00 -18.77 -8.25
N GLU A 328 31.44 -17.63 -8.65
CA GLU A 328 32.11 -16.76 -9.62
C GLU A 328 32.46 -15.40 -9.00
N THR A 329 33.75 -15.15 -9.08
CA THR A 329 34.49 -13.99 -8.63
C THR A 329 34.00 -12.71 -9.30
N VAL A 330 33.29 -11.85 -8.56
CA VAL A 330 33.14 -10.43 -8.92
C VAL A 330 33.37 -9.57 -7.68
N LEU A 331 34.36 -8.69 -7.80
CA LEU A 331 34.81 -7.72 -6.81
C LEU A 331 33.65 -6.87 -6.24
N SER A 332 33.46 -6.90 -4.92
CA SER A 332 32.56 -5.97 -4.21
C SER A 332 33.18 -4.57 -4.12
N PRO A 333 32.41 -3.47 -4.30
CA PRO A 333 32.73 -2.20 -3.65
C PRO A 333 32.30 -2.24 -2.17
N PRO A 334 32.93 -1.44 -1.29
CA PRO A 334 32.96 -1.69 0.14
C PRO A 334 31.62 -1.41 0.83
N ARG A 335 31.18 -2.38 1.63
CA ARG A 335 30.13 -2.23 2.64
C ARG A 335 30.53 -1.12 3.63
N ILE A 336 29.71 -0.08 3.75
CA ILE A 336 29.77 0.89 4.84
C ILE A 336 29.34 0.16 6.11
N ILE A 337 30.33 -0.32 6.88
CA ILE A 337 30.12 -0.77 8.26
C ILE A 337 30.00 0.49 9.10
N SER A 338 28.80 0.75 9.63
CA SER A 338 28.55 1.84 10.57
C SER A 338 29.46 1.68 11.80
N ARG A 339 30.53 2.47 11.85
CA ARG A 339 31.29 2.69 13.08
C ARG A 339 30.48 3.64 13.96
N GLN A 340 30.20 3.22 15.19
CA GLN A 340 30.53 3.94 16.43
C GLN A 340 29.56 3.59 17.56
N TRP A 341 29.73 2.39 18.11
CA TRP A 341 29.59 2.17 19.56
C TRP A 341 30.94 1.68 20.07
N ARG A 342 31.71 2.58 20.70
CA ARG A 342 32.77 2.30 21.69
C ARG A 342 33.14 3.62 22.38
N GLN A 343 32.27 4.07 23.28
CA GLN A 343 32.75 4.69 24.51
C GLN A 343 33.16 3.54 25.43
N ILE A 344 34.43 3.52 25.84
CA ILE A 344 34.97 2.92 27.06
C ILE A 344 36.47 3.24 27.09
N LEU A 345 36.89 3.99 28.13
CA LEU A 345 38.21 4.00 28.82
C LEU A 345 39.45 4.33 27.93
N MET A 346 40.35 5.27 28.23
CA MET A 346 40.88 5.83 29.48
C MET A 346 41.86 6.96 29.11
N ARG A 347 42.04 7.93 30.02
CA ARG A 347 43.22 8.80 30.20
C ARG A 347 43.59 9.81 29.12
#